data_AF-A0A8J7PC38-F1
#
_entry.id   AF-A0A8J7PC38-F1
#
_cell.length_a   1.000
_cell.length_b   1.000
_cell.length_c   1.000
_cell.angle_alpha   90.00
_cell.angle_beta   90.00
_cell.angle_gamma   90.00
#
_symmetry.space_group_name_H-M   'P 1'
#
loop_
_entity.id
_entity.type
_entity.pdbx_description
1 polymer ?
#
loop_
_entity_poly.entity_id
_entity_poly.type
_entity_poly.pdbx_seq_one_letter_code
_entity_poly.pdbx_strand_id
1 'polypeptide(L)'
;MAGQFSSTLMPTDGTMQLLSVSENGGFVVSLPAQLKPHQMELEALLGRVFTGRPRSEGNLALARQMSINWCISKCKQTGQSVEHCLQELS
;
A
#
# COMPACT_ATOMS: atom_id res chain seq x y z
N MET A 1 20.71 -19.30 11.61
CA MET A 1 19.94 -18.04 11.56
C MET A 1 19.07 -18.08 10.31
N ALA A 2 17.82 -18.55 10.42
CA ALA A 2 16.92 -18.67 9.29
C ALA A 2 15.98 -17.46 9.28
N GLY A 3 16.25 -16.50 8.38
CA GLY A 3 15.36 -15.37 8.12
C GLY A 3 14.12 -15.86 7.37
N GLN A 4 13.05 -16.16 8.11
CA GLN A 4 11.73 -16.39 7.53
C GLN A 4 11.05 -15.03 7.35
N PHE A 5 11.23 -14.43 6.17
CA PHE A 5 10.41 -13.31 5.72
C PHE A 5 9.63 -13.75 4.49
N SER A 6 8.52 -14.44 4.70
CA SER A 6 7.46 -14.60 3.69
C SER A 6 6.16 -14.94 4.40
N SER A 7 5.64 -14.00 5.17
CA SER A 7 4.19 -13.94 5.34
C SER A 7 3.65 -13.38 4.05
N THR A 8 3.25 -14.27 3.13
CA THR A 8 2.44 -13.92 1.97
C THR A 8 1.14 -13.36 2.51
N LEU A 9 1.11 -12.06 2.79
CA LEU A 9 -0.13 -11.32 3.02
C LEU A 9 -0.88 -11.39 1.70
N MET A 10 -1.73 -12.40 1.58
CA MET A 10 -2.68 -12.49 0.49
C MET A 10 -3.50 -11.19 0.52
N PRO A 11 -3.72 -10.53 -0.63
CA PRO A 11 -4.54 -9.35 -0.67
C PRO A 11 -5.96 -9.73 -0.19
N THR A 12 -6.28 -9.36 1.05
CA THR A 12 -7.64 -9.41 1.58
C THR A 12 -8.44 -8.24 1.00
N ASP A 13 -9.78 -8.34 1.02
CA ASP A 13 -10.68 -7.29 0.51
C ASP A 13 -10.30 -5.90 1.04
N GLY A 14 -9.93 -5.82 2.32
CA GLY A 14 -9.44 -4.61 2.96
C GLY A 14 -8.17 -4.01 2.35
N THR A 15 -7.22 -4.85 1.93
CA THR A 15 -6.02 -4.36 1.22
C THR A 15 -6.31 -3.93 -0.22
N MET A 16 -7.45 -4.29 -0.81
CA MET A 16 -7.88 -3.71 -2.10
C MET A 16 -8.34 -2.26 -1.93
N GLN A 17 -8.81 -1.88 -0.73
CA GLN A 17 -9.24 -0.52 -0.42
C GLN A 17 -8.06 0.44 -0.14
N LEU A 18 -6.85 -0.07 0.11
CA LEU A 18 -5.64 0.74 0.29
C LEU A 18 -5.37 1.69 -0.87
N LEU A 19 -5.74 1.27 -2.09
CA LEU A 19 -5.45 2.02 -3.29
C LEU A 19 -6.61 1.94 -4.29
N SER A 20 -7.18 3.11 -4.55
CA SER A 20 -8.18 3.36 -5.57
C SER A 20 -7.68 4.36 -6.60
N VAL A 21 -8.39 4.50 -7.71
CA VAL A 21 -8.10 5.51 -8.74
C VAL A 21 -9.24 6.52 -8.72
N SER A 22 -8.92 7.80 -8.62
CA SER A 22 -9.91 8.87 -8.72
C SER A 22 -10.40 9.02 -10.16
N GLU A 23 -11.58 9.62 -10.32
CA GLU A 23 -12.13 9.94 -11.65
C GLU A 23 -11.18 10.83 -12.47
N ASN A 24 -10.33 11.63 -11.82
CA ASN A 24 -9.35 12.48 -12.50
C ASN A 24 -8.08 11.71 -12.92
N GLY A 25 -8.03 10.40 -12.66
CA GLY A 25 -6.87 9.56 -12.96
C GLY A 25 -5.73 9.71 -11.95
N GLY A 26 -6.00 10.14 -10.72
CA GLY A 26 -5.00 10.11 -9.64
C GLY A 26 -5.09 8.81 -8.83
N PHE A 27 -4.00 8.39 -8.20
CA PHE A 27 -4.09 7.37 -7.15
C PHE A 27 -4.67 7.99 -5.87
N VAL A 28 -5.60 7.29 -5.25
CA VAL A 28 -6.19 7.62 -3.96
C VAL A 28 -5.73 6.56 -2.97
N VAL A 29 -4.92 6.96 -2.01
CA VAL A 29 -4.40 6.07 -0.98
C VAL A 29 -5.25 6.20 0.27
N SER A 30 -5.77 5.09 0.79
CA SER A 30 -6.49 5.04 2.07
C SER A 30 -5.69 4.23 3.07
N LEU A 31 -4.81 4.91 3.81
CA LEU A 31 -3.98 4.28 4.84
C LEU A 31 -4.68 4.22 6.20
N PRO A 32 -4.36 3.19 7.02
CA PRO A 32 -4.79 3.12 8.42
C PRO A 32 -4.21 4.29 9.24
N ALA A 33 -4.83 4.61 10.37
CA ALA A 33 -4.54 5.83 11.13
C ALA A 33 -3.05 5.94 11.53
N GLN A 34 -2.44 4.79 11.81
CA GLN A 34 -1.04 4.64 12.19
C GLN A 34 -0.07 4.99 11.05
N LEU A 35 -0.46 4.76 9.79
CA LEU A 35 0.36 5.03 8.59
C LEU A 35 -0.03 6.31 7.87
N LYS A 36 -1.18 6.91 8.21
CA LYS A 36 -1.67 8.19 7.70
C LYS A 36 -0.62 9.31 7.66
N PRO A 37 0.24 9.53 8.67
CA PRO A 37 1.31 10.54 8.58
C PRO A 37 2.32 10.29 7.45
N HIS A 38 2.44 9.05 6.99
CA HIS A 38 3.34 8.66 5.90
C HIS A 38 2.63 8.58 4.53
N GLN A 39 1.34 8.93 4.45
CA GLN A 39 0.55 8.83 3.22
C GLN A 39 1.18 9.60 2.05
N MET A 40 1.67 10.83 2.30
CA MET A 40 2.30 11.64 1.26
C MET A 40 3.56 10.99 0.69
N GLU A 41 4.31 10.20 1.48
CA GLU A 41 5.48 9.48 1.00
C GLU A 41 5.08 8.39 0.00
N LEU A 42 4.01 7.66 0.29
CA LEU A 42 3.47 6.64 -0.60
C LEU A 42 2.87 7.25 -1.87
N GLU A 43 2.10 8.34 -1.75
CA GLU A 43 1.55 9.06 -2.91
C GLU A 43 2.66 9.60 -3.82
N ALA A 44 3.74 10.16 -3.25
CA ALA A 44 4.89 10.62 -4.01
C ALA A 44 5.61 9.47 -4.73
N LEU A 45 5.75 8.32 -4.06
CA LEU A 45 6.36 7.13 -4.64
C LEU A 45 5.52 6.59 -5.81
N LEU A 46 4.21 6.47 -5.63
CA LEU A 46 3.28 6.08 -6.68
C LEU A 46 3.26 7.08 -7.84
N GLY A 47 3.24 8.37 -7.52
CA GLY A 47 3.29 9.44 -8.51
C GLY A 47 4.53 9.36 -9.38
N ARG A 48 5.70 9.02 -8.82
CA ARG A 48 6.96 8.82 -9.57
C ARG A 48 6.95 7.54 -10.41
N VAL A 49 6.55 6.41 -9.81
CA VAL A 49 6.61 5.10 -10.48
C VAL A 49 5.59 5.00 -11.62
N PHE A 50 4.40 5.54 -11.42
CA PHE A 50 3.28 5.42 -12.35
C PHE A 50 2.97 6.73 -13.09
N THR A 51 3.94 7.64 -13.16
CA THR A 51 3.81 8.96 -13.81
C THR A 51 3.21 8.80 -15.21
N GLY A 52 2.10 9.49 -15.48
CA GLY A 52 1.47 9.56 -16.80
C GLY A 52 0.67 8.32 -17.25
N ARG A 53 0.60 7.22 -16.48
CA ARG A 53 -0.23 6.04 -16.81
C ARG A 53 -0.94 5.38 -15.61
N PRO A 54 -1.65 6.12 -14.76
CA PRO A 54 -2.33 5.58 -13.58
C PRO A 54 -3.54 4.67 -13.89
N ARG A 55 -4.16 4.80 -15.08
CA ARG A 55 -5.37 4.06 -15.48
C ARG A 55 -5.13 2.73 -16.21
N SER A 56 -3.89 2.36 -16.50
CA SER A 56 -3.65 1.04 -17.11
C SER A 56 -3.97 -0.04 -16.06
N GLU A 57 -4.86 -0.99 -16.37
CA GLU A 57 -5.26 -2.04 -15.42
C GLU A 57 -4.06 -2.80 -14.82
N GLY A 58 -3.01 -3.04 -15.62
CA GLY A 58 -1.76 -3.64 -15.15
C GLY A 58 -1.01 -2.75 -14.15
N ASN A 59 -1.08 -1.43 -14.31
CA ASN A 59 -0.44 -0.48 -13.40
C ASN A 59 -1.20 -0.36 -12.07
N LEU A 60 -2.53 -0.48 -12.07
CA LEU A 60 -3.31 -0.44 -10.84
C LEU A 60 -3.03 -1.66 -9.95
N ALA A 61 -3.00 -2.85 -10.54
CA ALA A 61 -2.67 -4.08 -9.80
C ALA A 61 -1.25 -4.01 -9.22
N LEU A 62 -0.28 -3.53 -10.00
CA LEU A 62 1.09 -3.35 -9.54
C LEU A 62 1.20 -2.28 -8.45
N ALA A 63 0.49 -1.14 -8.61
CA ALA A 63 0.46 -0.07 -7.65
C ALA A 63 -0.12 -0.54 -6.31
N ARG A 64 -1.20 -1.32 -6.33
CA ARG A 64 -1.78 -1.96 -5.14
C ARG A 64 -0.76 -2.85 -4.43
N GLN A 65 -0.10 -3.75 -5.17
CA GLN A 65 0.90 -4.63 -4.58
C GLN A 65 2.09 -3.84 -4.00
N MET A 66 2.53 -2.79 -4.67
CA MET A 66 3.58 -1.89 -4.16
C MET A 66 3.13 -1.18 -2.88
N SER A 67 1.91 -0.65 -2.84
CA SER A 67 1.34 -0.01 -1.65
C SER A 67 1.28 -0.97 -0.47
N ILE A 68 0.85 -2.22 -0.68
CA ILE A 68 0.84 -3.26 0.35
C ILE A 68 2.27 -3.51 0.85
N ASN A 69 3.21 -3.76 -0.06
CA ASN A 69 4.61 -4.01 0.30
C ASN A 69 5.23 -2.85 1.07
N TRP A 70 4.91 -1.62 0.67
CA TRP A 70 5.36 -0.41 1.34
C TRP A 70 4.77 -0.30 2.74
N CYS A 71 3.46 -0.56 2.91
CA CYS A 71 2.82 -0.54 4.23
C CYS A 71 3.48 -1.57 5.16
N ILE A 72 3.68 -2.80 4.68
CA ILE A 72 4.38 -3.87 5.43
C ILE A 72 5.78 -3.41 5.86
N SER A 73 6.53 -2.80 4.93
CA SER A 73 7.88 -2.30 5.22
C SER A 73 7.86 -1.16 6.24
N LYS A 74 6.90 -0.24 6.16
CA LYS A 74 6.75 0.87 7.11
C LYS A 74 6.32 0.40 8.49
N CYS A 75 5.32 -0.48 8.61
CA CYS A 75 4.92 -1.03 9.91
C CYS A 75 6.10 -1.74 10.60
N LYS A 76 6.95 -2.45 9.84
CA LYS A 76 8.19 -3.04 10.37
C LYS A 76 9.20 -1.98 10.85
N GLN A 77 9.37 -0.89 10.10
CA GLN A 77 10.26 0.22 10.49
C GLN A 77 9.77 0.96 11.74
N THR A 78 8.45 1.09 11.93
CA THR A 78 7.85 1.71 13.11
C THR A 78 7.74 0.76 14.31
N GLY A 79 8.17 -0.50 14.16
CA GLY A 79 8.09 -1.52 15.21
C GLY A 79 6.68 -2.05 15.48
N GLN A 80 5.73 -1.79 14.59
CA GLN A 80 4.35 -2.23 14.70
C GLN A 80 4.14 -3.62 14.05
N SER A 81 3.23 -4.42 14.63
CA SER A 81 2.80 -5.66 13.99
C SER A 81 2.03 -5.34 12.71
N VAL A 82 2.43 -5.97 11.61
CA VAL A 82 1.81 -5.77 10.28
C VAL A 82 0.32 -6.13 10.30
N GLU A 83 -0.05 -7.17 11.04
CA GLU A 83 -1.45 -7.58 11.20
C GLU A 83 -2.26 -6.49 11.89
N HIS A 84 -1.75 -5.92 12.98
CA HIS A 84 -2.42 -4.83 13.70
C HIS A 84 -2.49 -3.54 12.87
N CYS A 85 -1.47 -3.29 12.06
CA CYS A 85 -1.35 -2.13 11.18
C CYS A 85 -2.38 -2.21 10.04
N LEU A 86 -2.58 -3.40 9.47
CA LEU A 86 -3.50 -3.62 8.34
C LEU A 86 -4.90 -4.11 8.75
N GLN A 87 -5.12 -4.46 10.03
CA GLN A 87 -6.43 -4.86 10.56
C GLN A 87 -7.47 -3.75 10.47
N GLU A 88 -7.08 -2.47 10.47
CA GLU A 88 -8.04 -1.37 10.30
C GLU A 88 -8.57 -1.25 8.86
N LEU A 89 -8.04 -2.04 7.93
CA LEU A 89 -8.48 -2.04 6.54
C LEU A 89 -9.50 -3.14 6.24
N SER A 90 -9.60 -4.18 7.08
CA SER A 90 -10.51 -5.32 6.90
C SER A 90 -11.94 -5.04 7.34
#